data_AF-A0A3D0RJ56-F1
#
_entry.id   AF-A0A3D0RJ56-F1
#
_cell.length_a   1.000
_cell.length_b   1.000
_cell.length_c   1.000
_cell.angle_alpha   90.00
_cell.angle_beta   90.00
_cell.angle_gamma   90.00
#
_symmetry.space_group_name_H-M   'P 1'
#
loop_
_entity.id
_entity.type
_entity.pdbx_description
1 polymer ?
#
loop_
_entity_poly.entity_id
_entity_poly.type
_entity_poly.pdbx_seq_one_letter_code
_entity_poly.pdbx_strand_id
1 'polypeptide(L)'
;GIQKSQTSSKNVQNPEFPGGENAYMKFLSDNIKYPVIAQENGIQGFIDAVFNIDTKGKVTFVKFNRSVDPSLDKEVKRVIELMPDWIPGKFNGAATSITSGASFVFRLQGDGVDEYKGPTPSNAIVVVGYGSSKK
;
A
#
# COMPACT_ATOMS: atom_id res chain seq x y z
N GLY A 1 -34.10 -13.96 30.58
CA GLY A 1 -34.39 -13.12 29.41
C GLY A 1 -33.45 -13.51 28.30
N ILE A 2 -34.00 -13.95 27.17
CA ILE A 2 -33.30 -14.48 25.99
C ILE A 2 -32.77 -13.31 25.15
N GLN A 3 -31.61 -13.53 24.51
CA GLN A 3 -31.10 -12.99 23.23
C GLN A 3 -29.84 -12.11 23.29
N LYS A 4 -28.74 -12.69 22.80
CA LYS A 4 -27.97 -12.25 21.61
C LYS A 4 -27.02 -13.40 21.24
N SER A 5 -27.55 -14.36 20.48
CA SER A 5 -27.35 -14.52 19.02
C SER A 5 -26.10 -15.34 18.71
N GLN A 6 -26.32 -16.56 18.25
CA GLN A 6 -25.35 -17.35 17.52
C GLN A 6 -24.68 -16.49 16.43
N THR A 7 -23.36 -16.41 16.46
CA THR A 7 -22.56 -16.22 15.24
C THR A 7 -21.49 -17.28 15.27
N SER A 8 -21.78 -18.43 14.65
CA SER A 8 -20.83 -19.52 14.48
C SER A 8 -19.53 -19.00 13.83
N SER A 9 -18.42 -19.35 14.47
CA SER A 9 -17.02 -19.06 14.17
C SER A 9 -16.68 -18.92 12.68
N LYS A 10 -16.48 -17.70 12.19
CA LYS A 10 -15.65 -17.48 10.99
C LYS A 10 -14.19 -17.34 11.46
N ASN A 11 -13.43 -18.43 11.42
CA ASN A 11 -11.99 -18.40 11.68
C ASN A 11 -11.25 -17.96 10.41
N VAL A 12 -11.18 -16.64 10.18
CA VAL A 12 -10.34 -16.03 9.15
C VAL A 12 -9.00 -15.64 9.78
N GLN A 13 -7.90 -16.06 9.17
CA GLN A 13 -6.54 -15.60 9.47
C GLN A 13 -6.07 -14.77 8.28
N ASN A 14 -5.62 -13.55 8.54
CA ASN A 14 -5.10 -12.67 7.50
C ASN A 14 -3.74 -13.17 6.99
N PRO A 15 -3.34 -12.83 5.75
CA PRO A 15 -2.00 -13.10 5.29
C PRO A 15 -0.97 -12.30 6.09
N GLU A 16 0.23 -12.84 6.23
CA GLU A 16 1.31 -12.22 6.98
C GLU A 16 2.56 -12.09 6.12
N PHE A 17 3.14 -10.90 6.07
CA PHE A 17 4.41 -10.67 5.38
C PHE A 17 5.54 -11.42 6.11
N PRO A 18 6.52 -11.99 5.41
CA PRO A 18 7.64 -12.67 6.07
C PRO A 18 8.38 -11.71 7.03
N GLY A 19 8.37 -12.02 8.33
CA GLY A 19 8.93 -11.14 9.37
C GLY A 19 7.94 -10.13 9.96
N GLY A 20 6.65 -10.23 9.62
CA GLY A 20 5.57 -9.45 10.21
C GLY A 20 5.44 -8.03 9.66
N GLU A 21 4.58 -7.23 10.30
CA GLU A 21 4.23 -5.88 9.87
C GLU A 21 5.43 -4.91 9.80
N ASN A 22 6.35 -4.99 10.74
CA ASN A 22 7.54 -4.14 10.72
C ASN A 22 8.44 -4.42 9.51
N ALA A 23 8.62 -5.71 9.15
CA ALA A 23 9.37 -6.09 7.96
C ALA A 23 8.66 -5.64 6.68
N TYR A 24 7.33 -5.70 6.65
CA TYR A 24 6.52 -5.18 5.56
C TYR A 24 6.71 -3.67 5.35
N MET A 25 6.54 -2.88 6.42
CA MET A 25 6.69 -1.43 6.35
C MET A 25 8.11 -1.04 5.96
N LYS A 26 9.12 -1.74 6.49
CA LYS A 26 10.52 -1.54 6.10
C LYS A 26 10.73 -1.87 4.63
N PHE A 27 10.23 -3.00 4.15
CA PHE A 27 10.37 -3.41 2.75
C PHE A 27 9.78 -2.34 1.81
N LEU A 28 8.57 -1.86 2.09
CA LEU A 28 7.96 -0.81 1.29
C LEU A 28 8.81 0.46 1.27
N SER A 29 9.24 0.92 2.45
CA SER A 29 10.05 2.14 2.60
C SER A 29 11.41 2.03 1.90
N ASP A 30 12.05 0.87 1.95
CA ASP A 30 13.36 0.65 1.33
C ASP A 30 13.28 0.59 -0.21
N ASN A 31 12.13 0.15 -0.75
CA ASN A 31 11.98 -0.14 -2.17
C ASN A 31 11.25 0.94 -2.96
N ILE A 32 10.39 1.73 -2.32
CA ILE A 32 9.61 2.78 -2.99
C ILE A 32 10.48 3.99 -3.33
N LYS A 33 10.30 4.50 -4.55
CA LYS A 33 10.96 5.72 -5.02
C LYS A 33 9.92 6.74 -5.41
N TYR A 34 10.27 8.01 -5.33
CA TYR A 34 9.49 9.08 -5.95
C TYR A 34 10.01 9.28 -7.38
N PRO A 35 9.23 8.93 -8.42
CA PRO A 35 9.64 9.12 -9.81
C PRO A 35 10.07 10.57 -10.08
N VAL A 36 11.23 10.74 -10.72
CA VAL A 36 11.79 12.08 -11.04
C VAL A 36 10.79 12.92 -11.85
N ILE A 37 10.14 12.31 -12.85
CA ILE A 37 9.14 13.00 -13.66
C ILE A 37 7.93 13.49 -12.85
N ALA A 38 7.55 12.76 -11.78
CA ALA A 38 6.48 13.20 -10.90
C ALA A 38 6.93 14.38 -10.04
N GLN A 39 8.19 14.37 -9.58
CA GLN A 39 8.77 15.48 -8.83
C GLN A 39 8.90 16.75 -9.67
N GLU A 40 9.45 16.64 -10.89
CA GLU A 40 9.63 17.76 -11.83
C GLU A 40 8.31 18.41 -12.24
N ASN A 41 7.24 17.62 -12.33
CA ASN A 41 5.90 18.09 -12.66
C ASN A 41 5.06 18.51 -11.44
N GLY A 42 5.64 18.53 -10.23
CA GLY A 42 4.92 18.94 -9.02
C GLY A 42 3.82 17.97 -8.57
N ILE A 43 3.81 16.74 -9.08
CA ILE A 43 2.74 15.76 -8.83
C ILE A 43 2.89 15.19 -7.44
N GLN A 44 1.93 15.49 -6.56
CA GLN A 44 1.83 14.99 -5.20
C GLN A 44 0.49 14.26 -5.01
N GLY A 45 0.40 13.32 -4.08
CA GLY A 45 -0.87 12.64 -3.87
C GLY A 45 -0.87 11.42 -2.96
N PHE A 46 -2.09 11.00 -2.60
CA PHE A 46 -2.35 9.77 -1.86
C PHE A 46 -2.82 8.68 -2.84
N ILE A 47 -2.13 7.54 -2.82
CA ILE A 47 -2.44 6.35 -3.60
C ILE A 47 -2.89 5.24 -2.65
N ASP A 48 -4.02 4.63 -2.98
CA ASP A 48 -4.56 3.45 -2.30
C ASP A 48 -4.55 2.27 -3.28
N ALA A 49 -3.60 1.36 -3.07
CA ALA A 49 -3.43 0.16 -3.88
C ALA A 49 -4.04 -1.05 -3.19
N VAL A 50 -4.70 -1.89 -3.97
CA VAL A 50 -5.34 -3.14 -3.54
C VAL A 50 -4.81 -4.28 -4.39
N PHE A 51 -4.51 -5.41 -3.75
CA PHE A 51 -3.99 -6.59 -4.41
C PHE A 51 -4.49 -7.84 -3.71
N ASN A 52 -4.38 -8.98 -4.38
CA ASN A 52 -4.75 -10.27 -3.84
C ASN A 52 -3.51 -11.08 -3.48
N ILE A 53 -3.49 -11.64 -2.28
CA ILE A 53 -2.50 -12.65 -1.88
C ILE A 53 -3.15 -14.00 -2.08
N ASP A 54 -2.59 -14.82 -2.97
CA ASP A 54 -3.15 -16.13 -3.31
C ASP A 54 -2.86 -17.20 -2.25
N THR A 55 -3.36 -18.42 -2.47
CA THR A 55 -3.17 -19.56 -1.55
C THR A 55 -1.71 -20.02 -1.41
N LYS A 56 -0.81 -19.53 -2.28
CA LYS A 56 0.63 -19.77 -2.25
C LYS A 56 1.40 -18.58 -1.67
N GLY A 57 0.71 -17.53 -1.23
CA GLY A 57 1.33 -16.31 -0.72
C GLY A 57 1.74 -15.31 -1.78
N LYS A 58 1.44 -15.55 -3.07
CA LYS A 58 1.86 -14.66 -4.14
C LYS A 58 0.94 -13.46 -4.26
N VAL A 59 1.53 -12.29 -4.42
CA VAL A 59 0.81 -11.08 -4.79
C VAL A 59 0.35 -11.18 -6.24
N THR A 60 -0.93 -10.89 -6.45
CA THR A 60 -1.62 -10.96 -7.75
C THR A 60 -2.63 -9.82 -7.87
N PHE A 61 -3.06 -9.52 -9.10
CA PHE A 61 -4.18 -8.60 -9.37
C PHE A 61 -4.07 -7.20 -8.71
N VAL A 62 -2.91 -6.55 -8.83
CA VAL A 62 -2.72 -5.18 -8.32
C VAL A 62 -3.64 -4.19 -9.06
N LYS A 63 -4.43 -3.45 -8.29
CA LYS A 63 -5.36 -2.40 -8.73
C LYS A 63 -5.25 -1.19 -7.81
N PHE A 64 -5.83 -0.07 -8.22
CA PHE A 64 -5.83 1.17 -7.45
C PHE A 64 -7.27 1.58 -7.16
N ASN A 65 -7.63 1.69 -5.88
CA ASN A 65 -8.86 2.34 -5.46
C ASN A 65 -8.75 3.86 -5.63
N ARG A 66 -7.55 4.39 -5.40
CA ARG A 66 -7.20 5.78 -5.61
C ARG A 66 -5.88 5.87 -6.35
N SER A 67 -5.92 6.51 -7.50
CA SER A 67 -4.78 6.85 -8.35
C SER A 67 -4.57 8.36 -8.36
N VAL A 68 -3.36 8.79 -8.68
CA VAL A 68 -2.97 10.20 -8.77
C VAL A 68 -2.40 10.48 -10.15
N ASP A 69 -1.39 9.70 -10.55
CA ASP A 69 -0.69 9.85 -11.81
C ASP A 69 -0.10 8.49 -12.25
N PRO A 70 -0.09 8.17 -13.55
CA PRO A 70 0.44 6.90 -14.05
C PRO A 70 1.89 6.60 -13.66
N SER A 71 2.73 7.64 -13.49
CA SER A 71 4.13 7.45 -13.08
C SER A 71 4.24 6.97 -11.64
N LEU A 72 3.40 7.49 -10.74
CA LEU A 72 3.34 7.06 -9.34
C LEU A 72 2.70 5.67 -9.23
N ASP A 73 1.62 5.41 -9.96
CA ASP A 73 0.95 4.11 -9.99
C ASP A 73 1.90 3.00 -10.46
N LYS A 74 2.69 3.27 -11.53
CA LYS A 74 3.67 2.31 -12.05
C LYS A 74 4.70 1.93 -10.99
N GLU A 75 5.15 2.91 -10.21
CA GLU A 75 6.16 2.71 -9.18
C GLU A 75 5.60 1.98 -7.96
N VAL A 76 4.40 2.33 -7.50
CA VAL A 76 3.69 1.60 -6.45
C VAL A 76 3.44 0.15 -6.87
N LYS A 77 2.95 -0.07 -8.10
CA LYS A 77 2.73 -1.42 -8.64
C LYS A 77 4.03 -2.23 -8.65
N ARG A 78 5.14 -1.65 -9.12
CA ARG A 78 6.45 -2.32 -9.14
C ARG A 78 6.85 -2.81 -7.75
N VAL A 79 6.73 -1.96 -6.73
CA VAL A 79 7.10 -2.33 -5.34
C VAL A 79 6.19 -3.44 -4.81
N ILE A 80 4.88 -3.35 -5.08
CA ILE A 80 3.93 -4.37 -4.65
C ILE A 80 4.22 -5.73 -5.31
N GLU A 81 4.55 -5.74 -6.60
CA GLU A 81 4.90 -6.95 -7.35
C GLU A 81 6.28 -7.53 -6.98
N LEU A 82 7.12 -6.76 -6.29
CA LEU A 82 8.44 -7.22 -5.81
C LEU A 82 8.40 -7.87 -4.42
N MET A 83 7.25 -7.85 -3.74
CA MET A 83 7.14 -8.46 -2.41
C MET A 83 7.49 -9.95 -2.47
N PRO A 84 8.15 -10.51 -1.42
CA PRO A 84 8.32 -11.94 -1.29
C PRO A 84 6.97 -12.64 -1.14
N ASP A 85 6.97 -13.97 -1.28
CA ASP A 85 5.79 -14.78 -1.00
C ASP A 85 5.38 -14.62 0.48
N TRP A 86 4.11 -14.26 0.70
CA TRP A 86 3.52 -14.07 2.02
C TRP A 86 3.15 -15.42 2.66
N ILE A 87 2.98 -15.42 3.97
CA ILE A 87 2.22 -16.48 4.64
C ILE A 87 0.76 -16.29 4.22
N PRO A 88 0.14 -17.25 3.51
CA PRO A 88 -1.21 -17.07 2.97
C PRO A 88 -2.23 -16.99 4.10
N GLY A 89 -3.31 -16.27 3.83
CA GLY A 89 -4.47 -16.24 4.70
C GLY A 89 -5.14 -17.61 4.80
N LYS A 90 -5.91 -17.84 5.85
CA LYS A 90 -6.66 -19.08 6.05
C LYS A 90 -8.13 -18.79 6.35
N PHE A 91 -9.00 -19.63 5.80
CA PHE A 91 -10.41 -19.70 6.18
C PHE A 91 -10.70 -21.12 6.66
N ASN A 92 -11.16 -21.24 7.91
CA ASN A 92 -11.42 -22.54 8.54
C ASN A 92 -10.22 -23.51 8.45
N GLY A 93 -9.00 -22.97 8.59
CA GLY A 93 -7.75 -23.75 8.56
C GLY A 93 -7.21 -24.06 7.16
N ALA A 94 -8.00 -23.86 6.10
CA ALA A 94 -7.54 -24.02 4.72
C ALA A 94 -7.01 -22.70 4.15
N ALA A 95 -5.89 -22.76 3.41
CA ALA A 95 -5.34 -21.58 2.74
C ALA A 95 -6.36 -21.00 1.76
N THR A 96 -6.56 -19.68 1.81
CA THR A 96 -7.49 -18.95 0.95
C THR A 96 -6.84 -17.68 0.42
N SER A 97 -7.24 -17.28 -0.78
CA SER A 97 -6.87 -15.97 -1.32
C SER A 97 -7.54 -14.87 -0.48
N ILE A 98 -6.79 -13.81 -0.14
CA ILE A 98 -7.30 -12.65 0.60
C ILE A 98 -6.85 -11.36 -0.09
N THR A 99 -7.79 -10.44 -0.24
CA THR A 99 -7.54 -9.09 -0.71
C THR A 99 -6.91 -8.25 0.40
N SER A 100 -5.79 -7.59 0.10
CA SER A 100 -5.05 -6.70 0.99
C SER A 100 -4.78 -5.36 0.32
N GLY A 101 -4.32 -4.36 1.08
CA GLY A 101 -4.06 -3.03 0.55
C GLY A 101 -2.81 -2.37 1.13
N ALA A 102 -2.29 -1.39 0.39
CA ALA A 102 -1.14 -0.58 0.75
C ALA A 102 -1.39 0.88 0.40
N SER A 103 -1.08 1.76 1.35
CA SER A 103 -1.30 3.21 1.24
C SER A 103 0.03 3.94 1.09
N PHE A 104 0.13 4.83 0.10
CA PHE A 104 1.34 5.63 -0.16
C PHE A 104 0.98 7.11 -0.29
N VAL A 105 1.77 7.98 0.31
CA VAL A 105 1.64 9.44 0.15
C VAL A 105 2.93 9.99 -0.42
N PHE A 106 2.85 10.54 -1.64
CA PHE A 106 3.94 11.27 -2.27
C PHE A 106 3.76 12.76 -2.00
N ARG A 107 4.75 13.40 -1.38
CA ARG A 107 4.75 14.84 -1.12
C ARG A 107 6.09 15.46 -1.42
N LEU A 108 6.07 16.68 -1.92
CA LEU A 108 7.25 17.47 -2.20
C LEU A 108 7.54 18.38 -1.01
N GLN A 109 8.82 18.66 -0.82
CA GLN A 109 9.32 19.69 0.08
C GLN A 109 10.31 20.58 -0.68
N GLY A 110 10.41 21.83 -0.27
CA GLY A 110 11.35 22.80 -0.84
C GLY A 110 10.74 24.18 -1.03
N ASP A 111 11.58 25.13 -1.44
CA ASP A 111 11.20 26.54 -1.52
C ASP A 111 10.18 26.78 -2.65
N GLY A 112 9.06 27.40 -2.30
CA GLY A 112 7.97 27.74 -3.21
C GLY A 112 7.15 26.55 -3.70
N VAL A 113 7.33 25.36 -3.12
CA VAL A 113 6.52 24.17 -3.43
C VAL A 113 5.21 24.24 -2.65
N ASP A 114 4.09 23.97 -3.32
CA ASP A 114 2.79 23.86 -2.66
C ASP A 114 2.77 22.70 -1.66
N GLU A 115 2.35 22.99 -0.44
CA GLU A 115 2.19 21.99 0.61
C GLU A 115 1.13 20.95 0.24
N TYR A 116 1.44 19.67 0.44
CA TYR A 116 0.45 18.60 0.35
C TYR A 116 -0.61 18.71 1.44
N LYS A 117 -1.87 18.94 1.05
CA LYS A 117 -3.04 19.07 1.96
C LYS A 117 -4.03 17.90 1.88
N GLY A 118 -3.65 16.82 1.20
CA GLY A 118 -4.51 15.66 1.04
C GLY A 118 -4.51 14.72 2.26
N PRO A 119 -5.30 13.64 2.20
CA PRO A 119 -5.37 12.67 3.30
C PRO A 119 -4.02 11.97 3.50
N THR A 120 -3.61 11.83 4.76
CA THR A 120 -2.45 11.02 5.14
C THR A 120 -2.90 9.96 6.15
N PRO A 121 -3.35 8.78 5.69
CA PRO A 121 -3.69 7.67 6.58
C PRO A 121 -2.50 7.29 7.47
N SER A 122 -2.77 6.86 8.70
CA SER A 122 -1.73 6.54 9.69
C SER A 122 -0.82 5.38 9.28
N ASN A 123 -1.31 4.48 8.44
CA ASN A 123 -0.57 3.33 7.92
C ASN A 123 0.08 3.60 6.54
N ALA A 124 0.06 4.85 6.06
CA ALA A 124 0.64 5.18 4.76
C ALA A 124 2.17 5.29 4.82
N ILE A 125 2.85 4.79 3.80
CA ILE A 125 4.26 5.09 3.56
C ILE A 125 4.35 6.49 2.96
N VAL A 126 4.99 7.41 3.69
CA VAL A 126 5.19 8.78 3.23
C VAL A 126 6.52 8.90 2.51
N VAL A 127 6.46 9.18 1.20
CA VAL A 127 7.62 9.35 0.32
C VAL A 127 7.81 10.84 0.07
N VAL A 128 8.95 11.38 0.53
CA VAL A 128 9.27 12.81 0.38
C VAL A 128 10.23 13.00 -0.79
N GLY A 129 9.83 13.84 -1.74
CA GLY A 129 10.67 14.33 -2.83
C GLY A 129 11.06 15.78 -2.59
N TYR A 130 12.04 16.25 -3.35
CA TYR A 130 12.50 17.65 -3.27
C TYR A 130 12.26 18.36 -4.60
N GLY A 131 11.66 19.53 -4.53
CA GLY A 131 11.41 20.39 -5.69
C GLY A 131 11.72 21.84 -5.37
N SER A 132 11.83 22.66 -6.40
CA SER A 132 11.93 24.11 -6.29
C SER A 132 10.98 24.74 -7.29
N SER A 133 10.21 25.74 -6.87
CA SER A 133 9.37 26.50 -7.79
C SER A 133 10.25 27.19 -8.85
N LYS A 134 9.99 26.92 -10.13
CA LYS A 134 10.56 27.75 -11.20
C LYS A 134 9.84 29.09 -11.16
N LYS A 135 10.50 30.11 -10.60
CA LYS A 135 10.10 31.51 -10.76
C LYS A 135 9.89 31.86 -12.23
#